data_AF-A0A2E2WEE1-F1
#
_entry.id   AF-A0A2E2WEE1-F1
#
_cell.length_a   1.000
_cell.length_b   1.000
_cell.length_c   1.000
_cell.angle_alpha   90.00
_cell.angle_beta   90.00
_cell.angle_gamma   90.00
#
_symmetry.space_group_name_H-M   'P 1'
#
loop_
_entity.id
_entity.type
_entity.pdbx_description
1 polymer ?
#
loop_
_entity_poly.entity_id
_entity_poly.type
_entity_poly.pdbx_seq_one_letter_code
_entity_poly.pdbx_strand_id
1 'polypeptide(L)'
;MVPNSTKYLIIGAGIHGLSTAYHLALELKQRGLGSGKDILVIDKSGIGSGASGIACGVVRNNYFQPAMRELMAHSVEVWESDPKAYSYHPVGYMQISPEVMHSDIATIYEQQQDIGYPSEFIEGSADSMVYMRGLFDDWQA
;
A
#
# COMPACT_ATOMS: atom_id res chain seq x y z
N MET A 1 -6.03 30.29 12.37
CA MET A 1 -5.37 30.42 13.68
C MET A 1 -5.31 29.03 14.31
N VAL A 2 -4.17 28.59 14.84
CA VAL A 2 -4.04 27.28 15.50
C VAL A 2 -4.70 27.36 16.88
N PRO A 3 -5.55 26.39 17.29
CA PRO A 3 -6.21 26.44 18.59
C PRO A 3 -5.20 26.25 19.73
N ASN A 4 -5.44 26.87 20.89
CA ASN A 4 -4.58 26.77 22.07
C ASN A 4 -4.60 25.38 22.73
N SER A 5 -5.61 24.56 22.42
CA SER A 5 -5.72 23.17 22.86
C SER A 5 -6.55 22.37 21.86
N THR A 6 -6.34 21.05 21.85
CA THR A 6 -7.10 20.10 21.02
C THR A 6 -7.24 18.79 21.79
N LYS A 7 -8.27 17.99 21.49
CA LYS A 7 -8.46 16.68 22.11
C LYS A 7 -7.51 15.63 21.53
N TYR A 8 -7.29 15.70 20.22
CA TYR A 8 -6.38 14.82 19.50
C TYR A 8 -5.38 15.68 18.72
N LEU A 9 -4.09 15.41 18.93
CA LEU A 9 -2.99 16.05 18.22
C LEU A 9 -2.19 15.00 17.47
N ILE A 10 -2.02 15.19 16.17
CA ILE A 10 -1.17 14.37 15.31
C ILE A 10 -0.04 15.25 14.81
N ILE A 11 1.19 14.79 15.02
CA ILE A 11 2.41 15.51 14.63
C ILE A 11 3.00 14.83 13.39
N GLY A 12 3.00 15.57 12.27
CA GLY A 12 3.41 15.14 10.94
C GLY A 12 2.21 15.02 10.00
N ALA A 13 2.20 15.79 8.92
CA ALA A 13 1.20 15.75 7.85
C ALA A 13 1.69 14.96 6.62
N GLY A 14 2.47 13.90 6.86
CA GLY A 14 2.75 12.86 5.87
C GLY A 14 1.60 11.85 5.77
N ILE A 15 1.73 10.87 4.86
CA ILE A 15 0.68 9.88 4.57
C ILE A 15 0.19 9.14 5.83
N HIS A 16 1.10 8.75 6.73
CA HIS A 16 0.71 8.08 7.98
C HIS A 16 -0.09 9.00 8.91
N GLY A 17 0.33 10.26 9.07
CA GLY A 17 -0.37 11.20 9.95
C GLY A 17 -1.75 11.58 9.43
N LEU A 18 -1.85 11.82 8.11
CA LEU A 18 -3.13 12.08 7.45
C LEU A 18 -4.06 10.87 7.48
N SER A 19 -3.56 9.67 7.18
CA SER A 19 -4.32 8.42 7.28
C SER A 19 -4.80 8.18 8.72
N THR A 20 -3.94 8.39 9.71
CA THR A 20 -4.31 8.29 11.13
C THR A 20 -5.43 9.26 11.48
N ALA A 21 -5.33 10.53 11.05
CA ALA A 21 -6.37 11.54 11.30
C ALA A 21 -7.70 11.15 10.66
N TYR A 22 -7.66 10.67 9.41
CA TYR A 22 -8.82 10.23 8.65
C TYR A 22 -9.52 9.04 9.31
N HIS A 23 -8.80 7.96 9.61
CA HIS A 23 -9.39 6.78 10.24
C HIS A 23 -9.87 7.05 11.67
N LEU A 24 -9.16 7.89 12.44
CA LEU A 24 -9.64 8.33 13.75
C LEU A 24 -10.96 9.11 13.64
N ALA A 25 -11.09 10.00 12.66
CA ALA A 25 -12.34 10.74 12.44
C ALA A 25 -13.50 9.81 12.08
N LEU A 26 -13.26 8.81 11.21
CA LEU A 26 -14.25 7.79 10.85
C LEU A 26 -14.68 6.97 12.07
N GLU A 27 -13.72 6.48 12.86
CA GLU A 27 -13.98 5.65 14.04
C GLU A 27 -14.80 6.42 15.09
N LEU A 28 -14.43 7.67 15.37
CA LEU A 28 -15.17 8.52 16.31
C LEU A 28 -16.61 8.76 15.85
N LYS A 29 -16.81 8.96 14.54
CA LYS A 29 -18.13 9.14 13.96
C LYS A 29 -18.95 7.86 14.06
N GLN A 30 -18.37 6.72 13.70
CA GLN A 30 -19.03 5.41 13.74
C GLN A 30 -19.49 5.04 15.16
N ARG A 31 -18.67 5.34 16.17
CA ARG A 31 -19.00 5.09 17.58
C ARG A 31 -19.88 6.17 18.23
N GLY A 32 -20.21 7.24 17.51
CA GLY A 32 -20.96 8.38 18.08
C GLY A 32 -20.19 9.18 19.15
N LEU A 33 -18.86 9.08 19.17
CA LEU A 33 -17.98 9.72 20.16
C LEU A 33 -17.49 11.11 19.74
N GLY A 34 -17.70 11.49 18.48
CA GLY A 34 -17.33 12.79 17.96
C GLY A 34 -17.39 12.85 16.44
N SER A 35 -17.21 14.04 15.86
CA SER A 35 -17.22 14.24 14.40
C SER A 35 -15.84 14.33 13.77
N GLY A 36 -14.76 14.13 14.54
CA GLY A 36 -13.38 14.32 14.10
C GLY A 36 -12.88 15.78 14.04
N LYS A 37 -13.75 16.76 14.30
CA LYS A 37 -13.42 18.21 14.25
C LYS A 37 -12.37 18.67 15.27
N ASP A 38 -12.19 17.89 16.35
CA ASP A 38 -11.20 18.15 17.41
C ASP A 38 -9.89 17.37 17.19
N ILE A 39 -9.63 16.95 15.94
CA ILE A 39 -8.35 16.38 15.50
C ILE A 39 -7.56 17.49 14.83
N LEU A 40 -6.40 17.81 15.40
CA LEU A 40 -5.46 18.77 14.84
C LEU A 40 -4.25 18.00 14.28
N VAL A 41 -3.97 18.20 12.99
CA VAL A 41 -2.73 17.72 12.37
C VAL A 41 -1.81 18.93 12.21
N ILE A 42 -0.58 18.83 12.73
CA ILE A 42 0.45 19.85 12.55
C ILE A 42 1.62 19.28 11.79
N ASP A 43 2.28 20.11 11.00
CA ASP A 43 3.54 19.77 10.34
C ASP A 43 4.48 20.97 10.45
N LYS A 44 5.78 20.68 10.57
CA LYS A 44 6.81 21.72 10.71
C LYS A 44 7.10 22.46 9.39
N SER A 45 6.74 21.86 8.25
CA SER A 45 7.10 22.37 6.93
C SER A 45 5.89 22.47 6.01
N GLY A 46 5.08 21.42 5.92
CA GLY A 46 3.90 21.41 5.06
C GLY A 46 3.36 20.01 4.80
N ILE A 47 2.15 19.95 4.27
CA ILE A 47 1.48 18.68 3.93
C ILE A 47 2.35 17.90 2.95
N GLY A 48 2.64 16.65 3.28
CA GLY A 48 3.42 15.74 2.43
C GLY A 48 4.90 16.11 2.26
N SER A 49 5.41 17.16 2.90
CA SER A 49 6.77 17.68 2.67
C SER A 49 7.92 16.75 3.10
N GLY A 50 7.63 15.64 3.78
CA GLY A 50 8.58 14.61 4.15
C GLY A 50 8.70 13.49 3.11
N ALA A 51 8.96 12.26 3.57
CA ALA A 51 9.11 11.08 2.71
C ALA A 51 7.92 10.85 1.77
N SER A 52 6.71 11.23 2.18
CA SER A 52 5.51 11.11 1.34
C SER A 52 5.58 11.92 0.04
N GLY A 53 6.22 13.10 0.05
CA GLY A 53 6.32 13.97 -1.12
C GLY A 53 7.41 13.56 -2.11
N ILE A 54 8.27 12.61 -1.74
CA ILE A 54 9.36 12.11 -2.59
C ILE A 54 9.25 10.59 -2.86
N ALA A 55 8.16 9.96 -2.41
CA ALA A 55 7.95 8.53 -2.60
C ALA A 55 7.67 8.22 -4.08
N CYS A 56 8.23 7.13 -4.59
CA CYS A 56 8.05 6.70 -5.98
C CYS A 56 6.64 6.14 -6.30
N GLY A 57 5.77 6.02 -5.29
CA GLY A 57 4.36 5.65 -5.48
C GLY A 57 4.06 4.17 -5.71
N VAL A 58 5.02 3.26 -5.47
CA VAL A 58 4.76 1.81 -5.60
C VAL A 58 3.93 1.30 -4.41
N VAL A 59 2.76 0.74 -4.72
CA VAL A 59 1.87 0.05 -3.77
C VAL A 59 1.94 -1.44 -4.09
N ARG A 60 2.29 -2.29 -3.11
CA ARG A 60 2.45 -3.74 -3.32
C ARG A 60 2.23 -4.54 -2.03
N ASN A 61 1.79 -5.78 -2.18
CA ASN A 61 1.67 -6.76 -1.10
C ASN A 61 2.87 -7.72 -0.97
N ASN A 62 3.77 -7.70 -1.96
CA ASN A 62 4.86 -8.66 -2.11
C ASN A 62 5.97 -8.53 -1.03
N TYR A 63 5.73 -9.09 0.15
CA TYR A 63 6.60 -9.13 1.32
C TYR A 63 6.83 -10.57 1.77
N PHE A 64 7.95 -10.85 2.44
CA PHE A 64 8.29 -12.22 2.87
C PHE A 64 7.59 -12.65 4.17
N GLN A 65 7.52 -11.77 5.16
CA GLN A 65 6.95 -12.10 6.47
C GLN A 65 5.40 -12.18 6.40
N PRO A 66 4.78 -13.26 6.91
CA PRO A 66 3.32 -13.43 6.86
C PRO A 66 2.53 -12.26 7.45
N ALA A 67 2.90 -11.81 8.64
CA ALA A 67 2.23 -10.69 9.31
C ALA A 67 2.30 -9.37 8.52
N MET A 68 3.41 -9.14 7.82
CA MET A 68 3.53 -7.97 6.94
C MET A 68 2.62 -8.11 5.72
N ARG A 69 2.42 -9.32 5.21
CA ARG A 69 1.60 -9.55 4.03
C ARG A 69 0.13 -9.30 4.30
N GLU A 70 -0.41 -9.77 5.42
CA GLU A 70 -1.79 -9.45 5.83
C GLU A 70 -1.98 -7.94 5.99
N LEU A 71 -1.04 -7.27 6.66
CA LEU A 71 -1.07 -5.81 6.84
C LEU A 71 -1.03 -5.06 5.50
N MET A 72 -0.21 -5.51 4.56
CA MET A 72 -0.10 -4.88 3.26
C MET A 72 -1.33 -5.17 2.38
N ALA A 73 -1.97 -6.34 2.52
CA ALA A 73 -3.23 -6.64 1.82
C ALA A 73 -4.32 -5.66 2.25
N HIS A 74 -4.52 -5.51 3.57
CA HIS A 74 -5.41 -4.49 4.13
C HIS A 74 -5.04 -3.07 3.66
N SER A 75 -3.75 -2.75 3.56
CA SER A 75 -3.32 -1.43 3.08
C SER A 75 -3.65 -1.20 1.60
N VAL A 76 -3.54 -2.23 0.75
CA VAL A 76 -3.92 -2.18 -0.67
C VAL A 76 -5.43 -1.96 -0.81
N GLU A 77 -6.25 -2.63 0.00
CA GLU A 77 -7.72 -2.44 0.00
C GLU A 77 -8.11 -0.97 0.28
N VAL A 78 -7.36 -0.26 1.12
CA VAL A 78 -7.59 1.19 1.34
C VAL A 78 -7.35 1.98 0.04
N TRP A 79 -6.27 1.71 -0.69
CA TRP A 79 -6.02 2.37 -1.98
C TRP A 79 -7.09 2.03 -3.03
N GLU A 80 -7.59 0.80 -3.02
CA GLU A 80 -8.64 0.33 -3.92
C GLU A 80 -10.03 0.86 -3.58
N SER A 81 -10.25 1.30 -2.33
CA SER A 81 -11.56 1.77 -1.88
C SER A 81 -12.03 3.07 -2.56
N ASP A 82 -11.09 3.96 -2.94
CA ASP A 82 -11.37 5.16 -3.73
C ASP A 82 -10.17 5.51 -4.64
N PRO A 83 -9.98 4.77 -5.75
CA PRO A 83 -8.81 4.94 -6.60
C PRO A 83 -8.75 6.33 -7.23
N LYS A 84 -9.91 6.97 -7.43
CA LYS A 84 -9.98 8.32 -7.98
C LYS A 84 -9.50 9.35 -6.97
N ALA A 85 -9.96 9.30 -5.72
CA ALA A 85 -9.51 10.23 -4.69
C ALA A 85 -8.02 10.08 -4.41
N TYR A 86 -7.50 8.86 -4.45
CA TYR A 86 -6.10 8.57 -4.16
C TYR A 86 -5.17 8.59 -5.38
N SER A 87 -5.71 8.86 -6.58
CA SER A 87 -4.95 8.77 -7.85
C SER A 87 -4.21 7.42 -7.98
N TYR A 88 -4.88 6.34 -7.57
CA TYR A 88 -4.34 4.99 -7.60
C TYR A 88 -4.60 4.33 -8.96
N HIS A 89 -3.54 3.80 -9.55
CA HIS A 89 -3.57 3.09 -10.82
C HIS A 89 -3.18 1.62 -10.59
N PRO A 90 -4.13 0.67 -10.62
CA PRO A 90 -3.87 -0.74 -10.33
C PRO A 90 -3.23 -1.44 -11.54
N VAL A 91 -1.97 -1.10 -11.84
CA VAL A 91 -1.21 -1.64 -12.99
C VAL A 91 -0.49 -2.96 -12.69
N GLY A 92 -0.66 -3.50 -11.48
CA GLY A 92 0.02 -4.71 -11.02
C GLY A 92 1.46 -4.47 -10.53
N TYR A 93 2.10 -5.55 -10.07
CA TYR A 93 3.50 -5.55 -9.63
C TYR A 93 4.15 -6.87 -10.04
N MET A 94 5.36 -6.80 -10.60
CA MET A 94 6.13 -7.97 -11.03
C MET A 94 7.47 -8.00 -10.30
N GLN A 95 7.79 -9.14 -9.68
CA GLN A 95 9.14 -9.41 -9.17
C GLN A 95 9.82 -10.46 -10.05
N ILE A 96 10.87 -10.05 -10.76
CA ILE A 96 11.76 -10.97 -11.46
C ILE A 96 12.84 -11.41 -10.49
N SER A 97 12.99 -12.71 -10.29
CA SER A 97 13.91 -13.27 -9.29
C SER A 97 14.84 -14.32 -9.90
N PRO A 98 16.12 -14.36 -9.51
CA PRO A 98 17.03 -15.43 -9.90
C PRO A 98 16.70 -16.75 -9.20
N GLU A 99 17.21 -17.86 -9.74
CA GLU A 99 17.00 -19.21 -9.21
C GLU A 99 17.30 -19.34 -7.71
N VAL A 100 18.33 -18.63 -7.21
CA VAL A 100 18.70 -18.66 -5.78
C VAL A 100 17.61 -18.15 -4.85
N MET A 101 16.64 -17.37 -5.35
CA MET A 101 15.51 -16.88 -4.58
C MET A 101 14.23 -17.71 -4.75
N HIS A 102 14.26 -18.76 -5.59
CA HIS A 102 13.06 -19.52 -5.98
C HIS A 102 12.23 -19.97 -4.79
N SER A 103 12.86 -20.61 -3.79
CA SER A 103 12.16 -21.11 -2.59
C SER A 103 11.46 -20.00 -1.80
N ASP A 104 12.08 -18.82 -1.73
CA ASP A 104 11.52 -17.67 -1.03
C ASP A 104 10.33 -17.08 -1.79
N ILE A 105 10.38 -17.04 -3.12
CA ILE A 105 9.28 -16.56 -3.96
C ILE A 105 8.11 -17.55 -3.95
N ALA A 106 8.37 -18.85 -4.03
CA ALA A 106 7.35 -19.88 -3.92
C ALA A 106 6.62 -19.75 -2.57
N THR A 107 7.37 -19.55 -1.48
CA THR A 107 6.79 -19.30 -0.15
C THR A 107 5.93 -18.02 -0.13
N ILE A 108 6.36 -16.94 -0.80
CA ILE A 108 5.56 -15.71 -0.89
C ILE A 108 4.25 -15.97 -1.64
N TYR A 109 4.31 -16.69 -2.76
CA TYR A 109 3.15 -17.02 -3.57
C TYR A 109 2.14 -17.88 -2.78
N GLU A 110 2.59 -18.96 -2.14
CA GLU A 110 1.74 -19.81 -1.29
C GLU A 110 1.01 -18.97 -0.23
N GLN A 111 1.74 -18.11 0.48
CA GLN A 111 1.17 -17.27 1.51
C GLN A 111 0.24 -16.17 0.97
N GLN A 112 0.36 -15.77 -0.30
CA GLN A 112 -0.63 -14.90 -0.96
C GLN A 112 -1.93 -15.67 -1.24
N GLN A 113 -1.82 -16.91 -1.72
CA GLN A 113 -2.98 -17.77 -1.96
C GLN A 113 -3.75 -18.06 -0.66
N ASP A 114 -3.03 -18.29 0.45
CA ASP A 114 -3.63 -18.55 1.77
C ASP A 114 -4.53 -17.41 2.28
N ILE A 115 -4.21 -16.16 1.92
CA ILE A 115 -5.01 -14.98 2.30
C ILE A 115 -5.96 -14.53 1.17
N GLY A 116 -6.05 -15.28 0.08
CA GLY A 116 -6.88 -14.95 -1.08
C GLY A 116 -6.38 -13.74 -1.88
N TYR A 117 -5.10 -13.39 -1.78
CA TYR A 117 -4.51 -12.28 -2.53
C TYR A 117 -4.16 -12.72 -3.95
N PRO A 118 -4.74 -12.11 -5.01
CA PRO A 118 -4.48 -12.52 -6.39
C PRO A 118 -3.02 -12.36 -6.77
N SER A 119 -2.40 -13.46 -7.20
CA SER A 119 -1.04 -13.49 -7.75
C SER A 119 -0.86 -14.67 -8.70
N GLU A 120 0.16 -14.58 -9.54
CA GLU A 120 0.56 -15.62 -10.49
C GLU A 120 2.03 -15.97 -10.24
N PHE A 121 2.36 -17.26 -10.27
CA PHE A 121 3.74 -17.74 -10.16
C PHE A 121 4.16 -18.32 -11.52
N ILE A 122 5.08 -17.62 -12.19
CA ILE A 122 5.55 -17.97 -13.53
C ILE A 122 6.99 -18.45 -13.42
N GLU A 123 7.26 -19.65 -13.94
CA GLU A 123 8.52 -20.36 -13.71
C GLU A 123 9.18 -20.82 -15.00
N GLY A 124 10.50 -20.81 -15.02
CA GLY A 124 11.28 -21.27 -16.16
C GLY A 124 11.21 -20.34 -17.38
N SER A 125 12.14 -20.57 -18.32
CA SER A 125 12.32 -19.69 -19.48
C SER A 125 11.11 -19.72 -20.44
N ALA A 126 10.50 -20.89 -20.66
CA ALA A 126 9.40 -21.04 -21.61
C ALA A 126 8.14 -20.27 -21.16
N ASP A 127 7.70 -20.48 -19.93
CA ASP A 127 6.47 -19.84 -19.42
C ASP A 127 6.68 -18.34 -19.18
N SER A 128 7.88 -17.95 -18.72
CA SER A 128 8.26 -16.53 -18.64
C SER A 128 8.19 -15.85 -20.01
N MET A 129 8.69 -16.50 -21.07
CA MET A 129 8.61 -15.96 -22.44
C MET A 129 7.18 -15.80 -22.93
N VAL A 130 6.31 -16.79 -22.68
CA VAL A 130 4.89 -16.72 -23.04
C VAL A 130 4.21 -15.59 -22.28
N TYR A 131 4.44 -15.50 -20.97
CA TYR A 131 3.86 -14.47 -20.11
C TYR A 131 4.27 -13.06 -20.54
N MET A 132 5.57 -12.83 -20.70
CA MET A 132 6.10 -11.52 -21.06
C MET A 132 5.65 -11.08 -22.45
N ARG A 133 5.51 -12.00 -23.42
CA ARG A 133 4.93 -11.69 -24.74
C ARG A 133 3.44 -11.36 -24.72
N GLY A 134 2.73 -11.75 -23.67
CA GLY A 134 1.35 -11.31 -23.43
C GLY A 134 1.26 -9.83 -23.01
N LEU A 135 2.34 -9.27 -22.45
CA LEU A 135 2.43 -7.87 -22.02
C LEU A 135 3.16 -6.99 -23.05
N PHE A 136 4.24 -7.52 -23.64
CA PHE A 136 5.14 -6.87 -24.59
C PHE A 136 5.40 -7.81 -25.76
N ASP A 137 4.71 -7.57 -26.88
CA ASP A 137 4.75 -8.44 -28.06
C ASP A 137 6.15 -8.60 -28.67
N ASP A 138 7.03 -7.63 -28.45
CA ASP A 138 8.41 -7.60 -28.92
C ASP A 138 9.45 -8.16 -27.92
N TRP A 139 9.05 -8.81 -26.82
CA TRP A 139 9.96 -9.32 -25.79
C TRP A 139 10.98 -10.36 -26.32
N GLN A 140 12.26 -10.20 -25.94
CA GLN A 140 13.41 -10.97 -26.48
C GLN A 140 14.40 -11.51 -25.43
N ALA A 141 14.15 -11.31 -24.13
CA ALA A 141 15.12 -11.69 -23.08
C ALA A 141 15.25 -13.20 -22.87
#